data_AF-A0A261A6P7-F1
#
_entry.id   AF-A0A261A6P7-F1
#
_cell.length_a   1.000
_cell.length_b   1.000
_cell.length_c   1.000
_cell.angle_alpha   90.00
_cell.angle_beta   90.00
_cell.angle_gamma   90.00
#
_symmetry.space_group_name_H-M   'P 1'
#
loop_
_entity.id
_entity.type
_entity.pdbx_description
1 polymer ?
#
loop_
_entity_poly.entity_id
_entity_poly.type
_entity_poly.pdbx_seq_one_letter_code
_entity_poly.pdbx_strand_id
1 'polypeptide(L)'
;MDFTYLYSETFENGTSLITAYNSIFFWTLSALYTILDISVFPFFLYVYKLNRERDKATAVFPIVNHFYKMIIFIYILFLILLSFMFYTIFIEKDPFSWAATIKAAFFVLTLMILQIVSEVNQFLLSLLAIQRFFLYFFSGSTKYVSVSENTMSWIIKMSYGFFLFEAGGFYISLNVILLISAALYVPMVISLKKLMHLSSSAQLSQPQRYVLLHNCSCVSRRQIHPRHDSNSRDYSAPPAAANN
;
A
#
# COMPACT_ATOMS: atom_id res chain seq x y z
N MET A 1 63.81 -15.51 -6.46
CA MET A 1 62.44 -14.99 -6.34
C MET A 1 62.38 -14.29 -4.99
N ASP A 2 62.29 -12.96 -4.97
CA ASP A 2 62.49 -12.16 -3.76
C ASP A 2 61.25 -12.19 -2.85
N PHE A 3 61.49 -12.18 -1.53
CA PHE A 3 60.46 -12.19 -0.49
C PHE A 3 59.40 -11.08 -0.68
N THR A 4 59.82 -9.92 -1.17
CA THR A 4 58.96 -8.77 -1.48
C THR A 4 57.92 -9.10 -2.55
N TYR A 5 58.27 -9.92 -3.56
CA TYR A 5 57.38 -10.32 -4.63
C TYR A 5 56.28 -11.28 -4.14
N LEU A 6 56.66 -12.26 -3.32
CA LEU A 6 55.72 -13.19 -2.68
C LEU A 6 54.72 -12.43 -1.78
N TYR A 7 55.21 -11.45 -1.01
CA TYR A 7 54.34 -10.65 -0.16
C TYR A 7 53.34 -9.80 -0.95
N SER A 8 53.79 -9.12 -2.02
CA SER A 8 52.89 -8.34 -2.88
C SER A 8 51.83 -9.21 -3.56
N GLU A 9 52.23 -10.38 -4.08
CA GLU A 9 51.30 -11.31 -4.74
C GLU A 9 50.26 -11.86 -3.75
N THR A 10 50.68 -12.22 -2.52
CA THR A 10 49.76 -12.70 -1.48
C THR A 10 48.78 -11.60 -1.04
N PHE A 11 49.25 -10.35 -0.96
CA PHE A 11 48.44 -9.19 -0.61
C PHE A 11 47.42 -8.84 -1.71
N GLU A 12 47.84 -8.85 -2.99
CA GLU A 12 46.94 -8.64 -4.14
C GLU A 12 45.89 -9.75 -4.25
N ASN A 13 46.28 -11.01 -4.04
CA ASN A 13 45.37 -12.15 -4.02
C ASN A 13 44.38 -12.09 -2.84
N GLY A 14 44.82 -11.66 -1.65
CA GLY A 14 43.93 -11.43 -0.51
C GLY A 14 42.91 -10.33 -0.79
N THR A 15 43.34 -9.23 -1.41
CA THR A 15 42.48 -8.09 -1.74
C THR A 15 41.47 -8.43 -2.84
N SER A 16 41.89 -9.18 -3.86
CA SER A 16 41.02 -9.63 -4.95
C SER A 16 39.94 -10.60 -4.46
N LEU A 17 40.29 -11.53 -3.56
CA LEU A 17 39.33 -12.43 -2.92
C LEU A 17 38.27 -11.67 -2.11
N ILE A 18 38.69 -10.73 -1.25
CA ILE A 18 37.76 -9.90 -0.46
C ILE A 18 36.81 -9.13 -1.39
N THR A 19 37.35 -8.56 -2.46
CA THR A 19 36.55 -7.82 -3.46
C THR A 19 35.53 -8.73 -4.14
N ALA A 20 35.93 -9.95 -4.51
CA ALA A 20 35.02 -10.93 -5.11
C ALA A 20 33.90 -11.34 -4.16
N TYR A 21 34.20 -11.63 -2.89
CA TYR A 21 33.20 -11.97 -1.88
C TYR A 21 32.19 -10.84 -1.66
N ASN A 22 32.67 -9.61 -1.50
CA ASN A 22 31.80 -8.43 -1.33
C ASN A 22 30.91 -8.21 -2.55
N SER A 23 31.45 -8.37 -3.76
CA SER A 23 30.69 -8.27 -5.01
C SER A 23 29.58 -9.31 -5.07
N ILE A 24 29.90 -10.59 -4.87
CA ILE A 24 28.91 -11.70 -4.89
C ILE A 24 27.81 -11.45 -3.87
N PHE A 25 28.17 -11.06 -2.64
CA PHE A 25 27.22 -10.76 -1.59
C PHE A 25 26.26 -9.62 -1.98
N PHE A 26 26.81 -8.52 -2.51
CA PHE A 26 26.02 -7.37 -2.97
C PHE A 26 25.03 -7.74 -4.07
N TRP A 27 25.48 -8.47 -5.10
CA TRP A 27 24.61 -8.94 -6.19
C TRP A 27 23.51 -9.88 -5.68
N THR A 28 23.83 -10.75 -4.74
CA THR A 28 22.86 -11.68 -4.14
C THR A 28 21.78 -10.92 -3.37
N LEU A 29 22.15 -9.95 -2.54
CA LEU A 29 21.20 -9.10 -1.82
C LEU A 29 20.33 -8.26 -2.77
N SER A 30 20.93 -7.68 -3.82
CA SER A 30 20.21 -6.90 -4.83
C SER A 30 19.18 -7.74 -5.59
N ALA A 31 19.54 -8.97 -5.95
CA ALA A 31 18.63 -9.91 -6.60
C ALA A 31 17.47 -10.31 -5.67
N LEU A 32 17.74 -10.60 -4.40
CA LEU A 32 16.71 -10.90 -3.41
C LEU A 32 15.73 -9.75 -3.22
N TYR A 33 16.24 -8.51 -3.09
CA TYR A 33 15.41 -7.31 -3.02
C TYR A 33 14.51 -7.16 -4.24
N THR A 34 15.07 -7.36 -5.44
CA THR A 34 14.34 -7.25 -6.71
C THR A 34 13.21 -8.29 -6.81
N ILE A 35 13.46 -9.54 -6.42
CA ILE A 35 12.45 -10.59 -6.40
C ILE A 35 11.31 -10.23 -5.43
N LEU A 36 11.67 -9.75 -4.24
CA LEU A 36 10.68 -9.32 -3.25
C LEU A 36 9.82 -8.17 -3.81
N ASP A 37 10.45 -7.16 -4.42
CA ASP A 37 9.74 -6.00 -4.96
C ASP A 37 8.77 -6.38 -6.08
N ILE A 38 9.21 -7.21 -7.04
CA ILE A 38 8.35 -7.74 -8.10
C ILE A 38 7.19 -8.56 -7.51
N SER A 39 7.43 -9.31 -6.43
CA SER A 39 6.40 -10.12 -5.79
C SER A 39 5.34 -9.28 -5.07
N VAL A 40 5.71 -8.12 -4.50
CA VAL A 40 4.77 -7.23 -3.76
C VAL A 40 3.78 -6.55 -4.70
N PHE A 41 4.22 -6.20 -5.91
CA PHE A 41 3.40 -5.47 -6.88
C PHE A 41 2.03 -6.10 -7.21
N PRO A 42 1.91 -7.40 -7.56
CA PRO A 42 0.61 -8.02 -7.83
C PRO A 42 -0.32 -8.02 -6.61
N PHE A 43 0.22 -8.21 -5.39
CA PHE A 43 -0.58 -8.10 -4.17
C PHE A 43 -1.09 -6.67 -3.95
N PHE A 44 -0.24 -5.67 -4.19
CA PHE A 44 -0.64 -4.27 -4.11
C PHE A 44 -1.78 -3.96 -5.10
N LEU A 45 -1.66 -4.37 -6.36
CA LEU A 45 -2.71 -4.18 -7.37
C LEU A 45 -4.01 -4.87 -6.98
N TYR A 46 -3.91 -6.09 -6.44
CA TYR A 46 -5.07 -6.86 -6.00
C TYR A 46 -5.81 -6.18 -4.84
N VAL A 47 -5.08 -5.79 -3.79
CA VAL A 47 -5.65 -5.12 -2.61
C VAL A 47 -6.28 -3.78 -2.98
N TYR A 48 -5.62 -3.00 -3.84
CA TYR A 48 -6.17 -1.74 -4.32
C TYR A 48 -7.48 -1.94 -5.08
N LYS A 49 -7.54 -2.91 -6.00
CA LYS A 49 -8.75 -3.21 -6.77
C LYS A 49 -9.91 -3.66 -5.87
N LEU A 50 -9.64 -4.53 -4.90
CA LEU A 50 -10.64 -5.05 -3.98
C LEU A 50 -11.26 -3.93 -3.11
N ASN A 51 -10.44 -2.98 -2.68
CA ASN A 51 -10.87 -1.90 -1.80
C ASN A 51 -11.38 -0.66 -2.54
N ARG A 52 -11.20 -0.58 -3.87
CA ARG A 52 -11.46 0.62 -4.67
C ARG A 52 -12.86 1.20 -4.47
N GLU A 53 -13.90 0.38 -4.58
CA GLU A 53 -15.29 0.86 -4.50
C GLU A 53 -15.65 1.37 -3.10
N ARG A 54 -15.12 0.73 -2.05
CA ARG A 54 -15.29 1.18 -0.66
C ARG A 54 -14.53 2.50 -0.42
N ASP A 55 -13.28 2.55 -0.87
CA ASP A 55 -12.39 3.66 -0.57
C ASP A 55 -12.79 4.93 -1.34
N LYS A 56 -13.45 4.83 -2.51
CA LYS A 56 -14.03 5.95 -3.27
C LYS A 56 -14.94 6.86 -2.44
N ALA A 57 -15.64 6.32 -1.44
CA ALA A 57 -16.54 7.09 -0.58
C ALA A 57 -15.78 7.93 0.46
N THR A 58 -14.46 7.75 0.60
CA THR A 58 -13.65 8.47 1.58
C THR A 58 -13.05 9.74 0.98
N ALA A 59 -12.99 10.82 1.77
CA ALA A 59 -12.33 12.07 1.36
C ALA A 59 -10.82 11.90 1.08
N VAL A 60 -10.24 10.77 1.49
CA VAL A 60 -8.83 10.42 1.30
C VAL A 60 -8.57 9.76 -0.06
N PHE A 61 -9.63 9.30 -0.74
CA PHE A 61 -9.52 8.55 -1.98
C PHE A 61 -8.60 9.18 -3.04
N PRO A 62 -8.62 10.52 -3.28
CA PRO A 62 -7.74 11.12 -4.29
C PRO A 62 -6.26 10.91 -3.97
N ILE A 63 -5.87 10.89 -2.69
CA ILE A 63 -4.49 10.61 -2.24
C ILE A 63 -4.11 9.16 -2.51
N VAL A 64 -4.99 8.23 -2.13
CA VAL A 64 -4.74 6.79 -2.29
C VAL A 64 -4.68 6.42 -3.78
N ASN A 65 -5.55 7.01 -4.60
CA ASN A 65 -5.53 6.84 -6.05
C ASN A 65 -4.28 7.45 -6.69
N HIS A 66 -3.78 8.57 -6.17
CA HIS A 66 -2.49 9.13 -6.57
C HIS A 66 -1.34 8.18 -6.24
N PHE A 67 -1.25 7.67 -5.00
CA PHE A 67 -0.25 6.67 -4.62
C PHE A 67 -0.28 5.42 -5.50
N TYR A 68 -1.47 4.92 -5.82
CA TYR A 68 -1.62 3.79 -6.74
C TYR A 68 -1.00 4.07 -8.12
N LYS A 69 -1.30 5.24 -8.71
CA LYS A 69 -0.71 5.65 -9.99
C LYS A 69 0.81 5.81 -9.90
N MET A 70 1.31 6.42 -8.82
CA MET A 70 2.74 6.61 -8.62
C MET A 70 3.49 5.29 -8.43
N ILE A 71 2.93 4.35 -7.69
CA ILE A 71 3.52 3.02 -7.50
C ILE A 71 3.63 2.31 -8.86
N ILE A 72 2.56 2.29 -9.66
CA ILE A 72 2.62 1.71 -11.02
C ILE A 72 3.71 2.39 -11.87
N PHE A 73 3.78 3.71 -11.84
CA PHE A 73 4.79 4.47 -12.58
C PHE A 73 6.22 4.12 -12.13
N ILE A 74 6.46 4.00 -10.82
CA ILE A 74 7.76 3.58 -10.26
C ILE A 74 8.12 2.17 -10.73
N TYR A 75 7.18 1.21 -10.70
CA TYR A 75 7.46 -0.15 -11.19
C TYR A 75 7.78 -0.18 -12.69
N ILE A 76 7.10 0.66 -13.51
CA ILE A 76 7.42 0.78 -14.93
C ILE A 76 8.84 1.35 -15.12
N LEU A 77 9.20 2.41 -14.39
CA LEU A 77 10.57 2.96 -14.41
C LEU A 77 11.60 1.92 -13.96
N PHE A 78 11.30 1.14 -12.93
CA PHE A 78 12.17 0.08 -12.44
C PHE A 78 12.42 -1.00 -13.50
N LEU A 79 11.39 -1.42 -14.23
CA LEU A 79 11.53 -2.38 -15.34
C LEU A 79 12.39 -1.80 -16.49
N ILE A 80 12.25 -0.50 -16.79
CA ILE A 80 13.10 0.18 -17.78
C ILE A 80 14.57 0.17 -17.32
N LEU A 81 14.84 0.47 -16.05
CA LEU A 81 16.20 0.43 -15.50
C LEU A 81 16.80 -0.98 -15.54
N LEU A 82 16.01 -2.01 -15.23
CA LEU A 82 16.45 -3.42 -15.35
C LEU A 82 16.83 -3.78 -16.79
N SER A 83 16.05 -3.32 -17.78
CA SER A 83 16.34 -3.52 -19.19
C SER A 83 17.67 -2.87 -19.60
N PHE A 84 17.92 -1.63 -19.14
CA PHE A 84 19.20 -0.95 -19.36
C PHE A 84 20.37 -1.69 -18.71
N MET A 85 20.21 -2.16 -17.46
CA MET A 85 21.24 -2.93 -16.78
C MET A 85 21.58 -4.22 -17.54
N PHE A 86 20.56 -4.94 -18.01
CA PHE A 86 20.75 -6.14 -18.83
C PHE A 86 21.53 -5.82 -20.12
N TYR A 87 21.15 -4.76 -20.83
CA TYR A 87 21.87 -4.32 -22.03
C TYR A 87 23.36 -4.03 -21.75
N THR A 88 23.67 -3.35 -20.64
CA THR A 88 25.07 -3.02 -20.28
C THR A 88 25.91 -4.24 -19.95
N ILE A 89 25.31 -5.29 -19.35
CA ILE A 89 26.05 -6.49 -18.95
C ILE A 89 26.33 -7.40 -20.15
N PHE A 90 25.35 -7.54 -21.07
CA PHE A 90 25.41 -8.58 -22.11
C PHE A 90 25.87 -8.07 -23.47
N ILE A 91 25.63 -6.79 -23.80
CA ILE A 91 25.84 -6.27 -25.16
C ILE A 91 26.98 -5.26 -25.22
N GLU A 92 27.03 -4.33 -24.27
CA GLU A 92 28.01 -3.25 -24.28
C GLU A 92 29.38 -3.74 -23.79
N LYS A 93 30.40 -3.55 -24.64
CA LYS A 93 31.78 -3.95 -24.33
C LYS A 93 32.67 -2.79 -23.90
N ASP A 94 32.35 -1.57 -24.34
CA ASP A 94 33.15 -0.37 -24.09
C ASP A 94 32.49 0.52 -23.01
N PRO A 95 33.08 0.63 -21.81
CA PRO A 95 32.47 1.37 -20.70
C PRO A 95 32.50 2.90 -20.84
N PHE A 96 33.28 3.44 -21.78
CA PHE A 96 33.49 4.89 -21.96
C PHE A 96 32.88 5.46 -23.24
N SER A 97 31.92 4.76 -23.86
CA SER A 97 31.23 5.25 -25.05
C SER A 97 30.34 6.47 -24.75
N TRP A 98 30.04 7.29 -25.76
CA TRP A 98 29.01 8.34 -25.68
C TRP A 98 27.65 7.78 -25.21
N ALA A 99 27.35 6.53 -25.54
CA ALA A 99 26.17 5.83 -25.07
C ALA A 99 26.21 5.59 -23.55
N ALA A 100 27.38 5.40 -22.94
CA ALA A 100 27.53 5.25 -21.49
C ALA A 100 27.19 6.56 -20.76
N THR A 101 27.61 7.70 -21.30
CA THR A 101 27.27 9.02 -20.77
C THR A 101 25.76 9.27 -20.79
N ILE A 102 25.08 8.93 -21.89
CA ILE A 102 23.61 9.07 -22.00
C ILE A 102 22.90 8.20 -20.96
N LYS A 103 23.34 6.96 -20.78
CA LYS A 103 22.78 6.05 -19.77
C LYS A 103 22.99 6.58 -18.34
N ALA A 104 24.19 7.06 -18.03
CA ALA A 104 24.48 7.66 -16.73
C ALA A 104 23.57 8.87 -16.47
N ALA A 105 23.38 9.75 -17.46
CA ALA A 105 22.45 10.87 -17.35
C ALA A 105 20.99 10.41 -17.13
N PHE A 106 20.53 9.38 -17.84
CA PHE A 106 19.20 8.80 -17.64
C PHE A 106 19.03 8.19 -16.25
N PHE A 107 20.05 7.50 -15.74
CA PHE A 107 20.06 6.96 -14.39
C PHE A 107 19.95 8.07 -13.33
N VAL A 108 20.78 9.12 -13.45
CA VAL A 108 20.73 10.29 -12.56
C VAL A 108 19.37 10.98 -12.62
N LEU A 109 18.81 11.18 -13.82
CA LEU A 109 17.48 11.76 -13.99
C LEU A 109 16.41 10.91 -13.30
N THR A 110 16.52 9.58 -13.39
CA THR A 110 15.58 8.66 -12.74
C THR A 110 15.67 8.75 -11.22
N LEU A 111 16.88 8.85 -10.65
CA LEU A 111 17.07 9.07 -9.21
C LEU A 111 16.44 10.39 -8.75
N MET A 112 16.60 11.47 -9.53
CA MET A 112 15.99 12.77 -9.23
C MET A 112 14.45 12.69 -9.23
N ILE A 113 13.86 11.98 -10.20
CA ILE A 113 12.41 11.76 -10.24
C ILE A 113 11.95 10.96 -9.01
N LEU A 114 12.65 9.86 -8.68
CA LEU A 114 12.32 9.03 -7.52
C LEU A 114 12.41 9.81 -6.20
N GLN A 115 13.39 10.69 -6.07
CA GLN A 115 13.55 11.57 -4.92
C GLN A 115 12.31 12.47 -4.76
N ILE A 116 11.93 13.22 -5.80
CA ILE A 116 10.77 14.12 -5.77
C ILE A 116 9.49 13.35 -5.45
N VAL A 117 9.29 12.19 -6.08
CA VAL A 117 8.11 11.36 -5.83
C VAL A 117 8.07 10.86 -4.38
N SER A 118 9.22 10.48 -3.83
CA SER A 118 9.32 10.02 -2.43
C SER A 118 8.99 11.14 -1.44
N GLU A 119 9.50 12.35 -1.69
CA GLU A 119 9.22 13.53 -0.86
C GLU A 119 7.74 13.91 -0.89
N VAL A 120 7.14 13.96 -2.08
CA VAL A 120 5.69 14.18 -2.21
C VAL A 120 4.91 13.09 -1.48
N ASN A 121 5.30 11.82 -1.62
CA ASN A 121 4.62 10.72 -0.95
C ASN A 121 4.69 10.84 0.58
N GLN A 122 5.86 11.18 1.13
CA GLN A 122 6.05 11.39 2.57
C GLN A 122 5.23 12.57 3.08
N PHE A 123 5.16 13.66 2.31
CA PHE A 123 4.32 14.81 2.63
C PHE A 123 2.82 14.45 2.61
N LEU A 124 2.36 13.71 1.61
CA LEU A 124 0.97 13.26 1.53
C LEU A 124 0.61 12.28 2.65
N LEU A 125 1.55 11.41 3.07
CA LEU A 125 1.38 10.53 4.22
C LEU A 125 1.27 11.30 5.53
N SER A 126 2.04 12.38 5.72
CA SER A 126 1.93 13.23 6.91
C SER A 126 0.60 13.98 6.93
N LEU A 127 0.14 14.49 5.78
CA LEU A 127 -1.17 15.13 5.64
C LEU A 127 -2.30 14.16 5.99
N LEU A 128 -2.22 12.90 5.54
CA LEU A 128 -3.16 11.84 5.92
C LEU A 128 -3.11 11.52 7.42
N ALA A 129 -1.92 11.49 8.03
CA ALA A 129 -1.78 11.28 9.47
C ALA A 129 -2.45 12.41 10.26
N ILE A 130 -2.22 13.67 9.86
CA ILE A 130 -2.86 14.86 10.44
C ILE A 130 -4.38 14.77 10.29
N GLN A 131 -4.87 14.42 9.10
CA GLN A 131 -6.30 14.23 8.82
C GLN A 131 -6.94 13.25 9.81
N ARG A 132 -6.28 12.10 10.04
CA ARG A 132 -6.76 11.07 10.98
C ARG A 132 -6.67 11.50 12.43
N PHE A 133 -5.63 12.25 12.81
CA PHE A 133 -5.49 12.82 14.14
C PHE A 133 -6.65 13.76 14.48
N PHE A 134 -6.98 14.70 13.58
CA PHE A 134 -8.09 15.63 13.79
C PHE A 134 -9.45 14.93 13.87
N LEU A 135 -9.71 13.93 13.03
CA LEU A 135 -10.95 13.12 13.15
C LEU A 135 -11.06 12.38 14.48
N TYR A 136 -9.92 11.97 15.06
CA TYR A 136 -9.90 11.24 16.33
C TYR A 136 -10.09 12.15 17.55
N PHE A 137 -9.40 13.29 17.61
CA PHE A 137 -9.46 14.22 18.74
C PHE A 137 -10.66 15.18 18.68
N PHE A 138 -11.12 15.53 17.48
CA PHE A 138 -12.24 16.42 17.25
C PHE A 138 -13.31 15.70 16.43
N SER A 139 -14.09 14.83 17.10
CA SER A 139 -15.20 14.08 16.48
C SER A 139 -16.27 14.98 15.83
N GLY A 140 -16.31 16.28 16.17
CA GLY A 140 -17.16 17.29 15.55
C GLY A 140 -16.62 17.90 14.25
N SER A 141 -15.38 17.58 13.84
CA SER A 141 -14.73 18.16 12.64
C SER A 141 -14.99 17.38 11.35
N THR A 142 -15.92 16.42 11.36
CA THR A 142 -16.28 15.58 10.20
C THR A 142 -16.58 16.37 8.92
N LYS A 143 -17.10 17.60 9.06
CA LYS A 143 -17.42 18.51 7.93
C LYS A 143 -16.22 19.31 7.40
N TYR A 144 -15.21 19.57 8.22
CA TYR A 144 -14.02 20.35 7.83
C TYR A 144 -12.87 19.47 7.34
N VAL A 145 -12.90 18.17 7.69
CA VAL A 145 -11.87 17.19 7.32
C VAL A 145 -12.21 16.41 6.04
N SER A 146 -13.45 16.55 5.51
CA SER A 146 -13.81 16.07 4.17
C SER A 146 -13.27 17.03 3.10
N VAL A 147 -11.96 16.98 2.87
CA VAL A 147 -11.30 17.77 1.83
C VAL A 147 -11.85 17.35 0.46
N SER A 148 -12.27 18.34 -0.35
CA SER A 148 -12.82 18.05 -1.68
C SER A 148 -11.75 17.45 -2.61
N GLU A 149 -12.16 16.64 -3.58
CA GLU A 149 -11.25 16.04 -4.58
C GLU A 149 -10.45 17.11 -5.34
N ASN A 150 -11.08 18.24 -5.65
CA ASN A 150 -10.44 19.37 -6.33
C ASN A 150 -9.35 20.01 -5.47
N THR A 151 -9.61 20.20 -4.17
CA THR A 151 -8.62 20.72 -3.22
C THR A 151 -7.43 19.77 -3.10
N MET A 152 -7.69 18.47 -3.01
CA MET A 152 -6.62 17.46 -2.89
C MET A 152 -5.76 17.39 -4.15
N SER A 153 -6.37 17.43 -5.33
CA SER A 153 -5.65 17.47 -6.61
C SER A 153 -4.77 18.72 -6.73
N TRP A 154 -5.26 19.88 -6.25
CA TRP A 154 -4.48 21.11 -6.20
C TRP A 154 -3.30 21.00 -5.23
N ILE A 155 -3.50 20.46 -4.02
CA ILE A 155 -2.42 20.21 -3.04
C ILE A 155 -1.33 19.32 -3.65
N ILE A 156 -1.71 18.25 -4.35
CA ILE A 156 -0.76 17.35 -5.02
C ILE A 156 0.07 18.13 -6.05
N LYS A 157 -0.57 18.88 -6.96
CA LYS A 157 0.15 19.67 -7.98
C LYS A 157 1.08 20.71 -7.37
N MET A 158 0.63 21.42 -6.34
CA MET A 158 1.44 22.41 -5.62
C MET A 158 2.64 21.75 -4.93
N SER A 159 2.46 20.56 -4.35
CA SER A 159 3.58 19.83 -3.73
C SER A 159 4.66 19.44 -4.74
N TYR A 160 4.28 18.91 -5.91
CA TYR A 160 5.26 18.62 -6.98
C TYR A 160 6.00 19.88 -7.46
N GLY A 161 5.29 21.00 -7.63
CA GLY A 161 5.92 22.26 -8.01
C GLY A 161 6.91 22.78 -6.95
N PHE A 162 6.55 22.66 -5.68
CA PHE A 162 7.39 23.04 -4.55
C PHE A 162 8.68 22.20 -4.50
N PHE A 163 8.58 20.86 -4.51
CA PHE A 163 9.76 19.98 -4.47
C PHE A 163 10.62 20.06 -5.73
N LEU A 164 10.02 20.36 -6.90
CA LEU A 164 10.78 20.61 -8.13
C LEU A 164 11.62 21.89 -8.05
N PHE A 165 11.09 22.95 -7.44
CA PHE A 165 11.82 24.21 -7.21
C PHE A 165 12.91 24.05 -6.14
N GLU A 166 12.64 23.24 -5.11
CA GLU A 166 13.55 22.98 -3.99
C GLU A 166 14.85 22.28 -4.39
N ALA A 167 14.82 21.46 -5.46
CA ALA A 167 16.00 20.82 -6.04
C ALA A 167 17.13 21.82 -6.41
N GLY A 168 16.84 23.12 -6.40
CA GLY A 168 17.79 24.22 -6.61
C GLY A 168 18.43 24.86 -5.37
N GLY A 169 18.14 24.52 -4.10
CA GLY A 169 18.86 25.21 -3.00
C GLY A 169 18.53 25.08 -1.51
N PHE A 170 17.55 24.29 -1.04
CA PHE A 170 17.23 24.27 0.41
C PHE A 170 17.16 22.85 1.03
N TYR A 171 18.32 22.21 1.22
CA TYR A 171 18.42 20.88 1.86
C TYR A 171 17.97 20.85 3.35
N ILE A 172 17.94 21.99 4.04
CA ILE A 172 17.69 22.07 5.49
C ILE A 172 16.18 21.99 5.81
N SER A 173 15.33 22.63 5.01
CA SER A 173 13.86 22.61 5.14
C SER A 173 13.31 21.19 5.04
N LEU A 174 13.87 20.38 4.15
CA LEU A 174 13.46 18.99 3.93
C LEU A 174 13.75 18.11 5.13
N ASN A 175 14.92 18.22 5.76
CA ASN A 175 15.23 17.45 6.97
C ASN A 175 14.27 17.75 8.11
N VAL A 176 13.83 19.01 8.24
CA VAL A 176 12.84 19.40 9.25
C VAL A 176 11.46 18.82 8.91
N ILE A 177 11.02 18.88 7.66
CA ILE A 177 9.74 18.29 7.21
C ILE A 177 9.76 16.76 7.39
N LEU A 178 10.88 16.11 7.09
CA LEU A 178 11.07 14.67 7.22
C LEU A 178 11.06 14.25 8.69
N LEU A 179 11.66 15.05 9.57
CA LEU A 179 11.62 14.86 11.03
C LEU A 179 10.21 15.06 11.59
N ILE A 180 9.46 16.05 11.08
CA ILE A 180 8.04 16.25 11.41
C ILE A 180 7.19 15.07 10.92
N SER A 181 7.43 14.57 9.70
CA SER A 181 6.73 13.41 9.13
C SER A 181 6.99 12.13 9.93
N ALA A 182 8.26 11.89 10.33
CA ALA A 182 8.64 10.79 11.20
C ALA A 182 8.00 10.90 12.59
N ALA A 183 8.01 12.09 13.19
CA ALA A 183 7.36 12.35 14.47
C ALA A 183 5.83 12.13 14.40
N LEU A 184 5.20 12.43 13.26
CA LEU A 184 3.77 12.19 13.00
C LEU A 184 3.44 10.72 12.68
N TYR A 185 4.43 9.88 12.37
CA TYR A 185 4.21 8.44 12.17
C TYR A 185 3.85 7.72 13.48
N VAL A 186 4.44 8.14 14.60
CA VAL A 186 4.14 7.62 15.95
C VAL A 186 2.65 7.77 16.31
N PRO A 187 2.04 8.97 16.25
CA PRO A 187 0.61 9.13 16.48
C PRO A 187 -0.24 8.45 15.41
N MET A 188 0.23 8.28 14.16
CA MET A 188 -0.48 7.47 13.15
C MET A 188 -0.57 6.00 13.57
N VAL A 189 0.53 5.38 13.98
CA VAL A 189 0.56 3.97 14.42
C VAL A 189 -0.23 3.77 15.72
N ILE A 190 -0.16 4.72 16.66
CA ILE A 190 -0.98 4.69 17.88
C ILE A 190 -2.47 4.80 17.54
N SER A 191 -2.85 5.71 16.63
CA SER A 191 -4.23 5.86 16.16
C SER A 191 -4.72 4.60 15.44
N LEU A 192 -3.88 3.95 14.63
CA LEU A 192 -4.19 2.68 13.96
C LEU A 192 -4.32 1.51 14.93
N LYS A 193 -3.45 1.41 15.95
CA LYS A 193 -3.54 0.38 17.00
C LYS A 193 -4.79 0.56 17.85
N LYS A 194 -5.13 1.80 18.20
CA LYS A 194 -6.34 2.11 18.97
C LYS A 194 -7.61 1.91 18.14
N LEU A 195 -7.57 2.19 16.84
CA LEU A 195 -8.63 1.86 15.88
C LEU A 195 -8.74 0.35 15.60
N MET A 196 -7.68 -0.44 15.62
CA MET A 196 -7.75 -1.91 15.51
C MET A 196 -8.31 -2.56 16.77
N HIS A 197 -7.88 -2.10 17.95
CA HIS A 197 -8.42 -2.52 19.24
C HIS A 197 -9.90 -2.17 19.34
N LEU A 198 -10.27 -0.96 18.92
CA LEU A 198 -11.66 -0.56 18.84
C LEU A 198 -12.39 -1.20 17.66
N SER A 199 -11.81 -1.51 16.51
CA SER A 199 -12.51 -2.18 15.38
C SER A 199 -12.76 -3.66 15.66
N SER A 200 -11.94 -4.33 16.47
CA SER A 200 -12.30 -5.64 17.05
C SER A 200 -13.46 -5.52 18.05
N SER A 201 -13.67 -4.33 18.64
CA SER A 201 -14.77 -4.03 19.56
C SER A 201 -15.94 -3.23 18.95
N ALA A 202 -15.79 -2.71 17.73
CA ALA A 202 -16.66 -1.76 17.04
C ALA A 202 -16.87 -2.17 15.58
N GLN A 203 -16.64 -3.46 15.26
CA GLN A 203 -17.36 -4.18 14.21
C GLN A 203 -18.85 -4.35 14.62
N LEU A 204 -19.50 -3.24 14.95
CA LEU A 204 -20.94 -3.16 15.22
C LEU A 204 -21.61 -2.15 14.27
N SER A 205 -21.21 -2.11 13.00
CA SER A 205 -22.08 -1.74 11.86
C SER A 205 -21.28 -1.78 10.54
N GLN A 206 -21.47 -2.63 9.54
CA GLN A 206 -22.36 -3.76 9.31
C GLN A 206 -21.69 -4.66 8.24
N PRO A 207 -21.50 -5.96 8.52
CA PRO A 207 -21.92 -6.96 7.54
C PRO A 207 -22.74 -8.11 8.15
N GLN A 208 -22.92 -8.14 9.48
CA GLN A 208 -23.63 -9.25 10.16
C GLN A 208 -25.17 -9.14 10.16
N ARG A 209 -25.75 -7.94 9.95
CA ARG A 209 -27.22 -7.77 9.92
C ARG A 209 -27.89 -8.49 8.75
N TYR A 210 -27.19 -8.69 7.64
CA TYR A 210 -27.75 -9.39 6.48
C TYR A 210 -27.69 -10.92 6.62
N VAL A 211 -26.68 -11.47 7.32
CA VAL A 211 -26.55 -12.92 7.53
C VAL A 211 -27.56 -13.42 8.58
N LEU A 212 -27.80 -12.66 9.64
CA LEU A 212 -28.78 -13.01 10.68
C LEU A 212 -30.24 -12.89 10.22
N LEU A 213 -30.59 -11.90 9.39
CA LEU A 213 -31.95 -11.76 8.85
C LEU A 213 -32.27 -12.84 7.80
N HIS A 214 -31.27 -13.26 7.01
CA HIS A 214 -31.40 -14.39 6.09
C HIS A 214 -31.64 -15.71 6.85
N ASN A 215 -30.93 -15.93 7.96
CA ASN A 215 -31.08 -17.13 8.78
C ASN A 215 -32.36 -17.14 9.64
N CYS A 216 -32.79 -16.00 10.19
CA CYS A 216 -34.03 -15.92 10.99
C CYS A 216 -35.30 -16.08 10.14
N SER A 217 -35.33 -15.57 8.91
CA SER A 217 -36.50 -15.74 8.02
C SER A 217 -36.68 -17.18 7.52
N CYS A 218 -35.60 -17.97 7.45
CA CYS A 218 -35.67 -19.40 7.12
C CYS A 218 -36.11 -20.28 8.31
N VAL A 219 -35.79 -19.89 9.55
CA VAL A 219 -36.16 -20.65 10.76
C VAL A 219 -37.62 -20.40 11.16
N SER A 220 -38.14 -19.18 11.03
CA SER A 220 -39.58 -18.91 11.33
C SER A 220 -40.56 -19.60 10.39
N ARG A 221 -40.13 -20.00 9.18
CA ARG A 221 -40.99 -20.74 8.25
C ARG A 221 -41.03 -22.25 8.50
N ARG A 222 -40.15 -22.79 9.36
CA ARG A 222 -40.11 -24.22 9.74
C ARG A 222 -40.80 -24.55 11.07
N GLN A 223 -41.26 -23.56 11.84
CA GLN A 223 -41.91 -23.79 13.13
C GLN A 223 -43.45 -23.64 13.14
N ILE A 224 -44.10 -23.24 12.04
CA ILE A 224 -45.58 -23.16 11.95
C ILE A 224 -46.18 -24.46 11.36
N HIS A 225 -45.49 -25.59 11.48
CA HIS A 225 -46.11 -26.88 11.21
C HIS A 225 -45.72 -27.92 12.26
N PRO A 226 -46.39 -27.93 13.42
CA PRO A 226 -46.40 -29.10 14.29
C PRO A 226 -47.27 -30.17 13.64
N ARG A 227 -46.63 -31.31 13.35
CA ARG A 227 -47.27 -32.60 13.08
C ARG A 227 -47.91 -33.16 14.35
N HIS A 228 -48.86 -34.07 14.11
CA HIS A 228 -49.50 -35.05 14.98
C HIS A 228 -50.79 -34.55 15.67
N ASP A 229 -51.92 -35.25 15.53
CA ASP A 229 -52.07 -36.65 15.91
C ASP A 229 -52.87 -37.57 14.98
N SER A 230 -52.51 -38.84 15.09
CA SER A 230 -53.17 -40.00 14.51
C SER A 230 -54.27 -40.56 15.42
N ASN A 231 -55.45 -40.76 14.80
CA ASN A 231 -56.36 -41.90 15.01
C ASN A 231 -57.29 -41.91 16.24
N SER A 232 -58.53 -41.44 16.04
CA SER A 232 -59.72 -42.02 16.66
C SER A 232 -60.84 -42.09 15.61
N ARG A 233 -61.23 -43.32 15.25
CA ARG A 233 -62.47 -43.62 14.52
C ARG A 233 -63.65 -43.19 15.38
N ASP A 234 -64.64 -42.50 14.79
CA ASP A 234 -66.05 -42.89 14.91
C ASP A 234 -66.98 -42.01 14.04
N TYR A 235 -67.71 -42.71 13.18
CA TYR A 235 -69.07 -42.54 12.65
C TYR A 235 -69.61 -41.18 12.13
N SER A 236 -69.85 -41.18 10.81
CA SER A 236 -71.07 -40.76 10.08
C SER A 236 -71.92 -39.56 10.57
N ALA A 237 -72.19 -38.67 9.61
CA ALA A 237 -73.09 -37.50 9.66
C ALA A 237 -74.59 -37.82 9.88
N PRO A 238 -75.52 -36.83 9.76
CA PRO A 238 -76.22 -36.07 10.80
C PRO A 238 -77.72 -36.46 10.94
N PRO A 239 -78.48 -35.84 11.86
CA PRO A 239 -79.59 -34.95 11.42
C PRO A 239 -79.78 -33.74 12.38
N ALA A 240 -80.17 -32.55 11.92
CA ALA A 240 -81.51 -32.11 11.51
C ALA A 240 -82.63 -32.37 12.55
N ALA A 241 -83.14 -31.25 13.07
CA ALA A 241 -84.52 -30.99 13.52
C ALA A 241 -85.03 -31.48 14.89
N ALA A 242 -85.82 -30.56 15.47
CA ALA A 242 -87.06 -30.74 16.24
C ALA A 242 -86.98 -30.86 17.77
N ASN A 243 -87.37 -29.76 18.42
CA ASN A 243 -88.59 -29.61 19.24
C ASN A 243 -88.41 -29.04 20.65
N ASN A 244 -89.20 -27.98 20.86
CA ASN A 244 -89.75 -27.39 22.10
C ASN A 244 -88.79 -26.76 23.10
#